data_AF-A0AA89CAJ8-F1
#
_entry.id   AF-A0AA89CAJ8-F1
#
_cell.length_a   1.000
_cell.length_b   1.000
_cell.length_c   1.000
_cell.angle_alpha   90.00
_cell.angle_beta   90.00
_cell.angle_gamma   90.00
#
_symmetry.space_group_name_H-M   'P 1'
#
loop_
_entity.id
_entity.type
_entity.pdbx_description
1 polymer ?
#
loop_
_entity_poly.entity_id
_entity_poly.type
_entity_poly.pdbx_seq_one_letter_code
_entity_poly.pdbx_strand_id
1 'polypeptide(L)'
;VTLGGDQLTRVRMQGAKDLKALSTTAQGRLAHLEPVVCELWHLKQDFLEVTNSIRLFYGKATAADQGTLFHLKTILKKKPDVNGKVKSNFKAHSEFLCLVAKELIREQALEIMDACAPLIPANIKVATKDRKCVIRDEIVFKMMEMFGYNEGDTSLPNGDHDELFNYSCQLCQWGIHFLALDDTAKEGDIKRIQPNLLKCIPFFYSHSKLSKYLVECVDIILKCESSSPLSRIRILEGFFVNRKGGQGNNVEADLVQEHSVRHQKELIRALGANKSDKAILRATGAANLVTSLVENYDTALSVPITCIKGSNHGTCTNEKDMTVIRECLRSTRPFKHTPGRKCTPHKFVLPKFKVNVSKLLTDLKVIIDRLSYGLIDGNSHEEDEHGENDGLPDI
;
A
#
# COMPACT_ATOMS: atom_id res chain seq x y z
N VAL A 1 -3.27 -19.56 15.55
CA VAL A 1 -2.24 -18.50 15.40
C VAL A 1 -2.38 -17.98 13.98
N THR A 2 -2.47 -16.66 13.78
CA THR A 2 -2.49 -16.10 12.42
C THR A 2 -1.11 -16.28 11.81
N LEU A 3 -1.07 -16.85 10.60
CA LEU A 3 0.19 -17.09 9.91
C LEU A 3 0.31 -16.08 8.76
N GLY A 4 1.26 -15.16 8.91
CA GLY A 4 1.57 -14.12 7.95
C GLY A 4 2.77 -14.48 7.07
N GLY A 5 2.86 -13.79 5.93
CA GLY A 5 4.06 -13.80 5.10
C GLY A 5 3.80 -13.26 3.70
N ASP A 6 4.85 -13.32 2.88
CA ASP A 6 4.76 -12.97 1.48
C ASP A 6 3.85 -13.92 0.69
N GLN A 7 3.54 -13.53 -0.55
CA GLN A 7 2.77 -14.33 -1.50
C GLN A 7 3.24 -15.79 -1.59
N LEU A 8 4.55 -16.01 -1.62
CA LEU A 8 5.14 -17.34 -1.77
C LEU A 8 4.86 -18.20 -0.54
N THR A 9 4.95 -17.60 0.65
CA THR A 9 4.60 -18.24 1.92
C THR A 9 3.13 -18.65 1.92
N ARG A 10 2.23 -17.75 1.51
CA ARG A 10 0.79 -18.06 1.40
C ARG A 10 0.53 -19.24 0.46
N VAL A 11 1.07 -19.21 -0.75
CA VAL A 11 0.85 -20.27 -1.76
C VAL A 11 1.41 -21.61 -1.28
N ARG A 12 2.59 -21.62 -0.66
CA ARG A 12 3.19 -22.84 -0.11
C ARG A 12 2.38 -23.42 1.04
N MET A 13 1.87 -22.56 1.93
CA MET A 13 1.06 -23.00 3.05
C MET A 13 -0.31 -23.51 2.60
N GLN A 14 -0.92 -22.86 1.62
CA GLN A 14 -2.16 -23.36 1.02
C GLN A 14 -1.91 -24.73 0.37
N GLY A 15 -0.88 -24.87 -0.47
CA GLY A 15 -0.55 -26.16 -1.08
C GLY A 15 -0.22 -27.26 -0.06
N ALA A 16 0.44 -26.91 1.06
CA ALA A 16 0.68 -27.86 2.15
C ALA A 16 -0.59 -28.31 2.86
N LYS A 17 -1.60 -27.43 2.96
CA LYS A 17 -2.92 -27.77 3.49
C LYS A 17 -3.71 -28.63 2.52
N ASP A 18 -3.71 -28.28 1.23
CA ASP A 18 -4.41 -29.05 0.19
C ASP A 18 -3.89 -30.50 0.15
N LEU A 19 -2.57 -30.69 0.26
CA LEU A 19 -1.94 -32.01 0.36
C LEU A 19 -2.35 -32.80 1.60
N LYS A 20 -2.77 -32.12 2.67
CA LYS A 20 -3.14 -32.73 3.95
C LYS A 20 -4.63 -32.62 4.26
N ALA A 21 -5.45 -32.20 3.30
CA ALA A 21 -6.88 -31.98 3.50
C ALA A 21 -7.60 -33.24 4.00
N LEU A 22 -7.19 -34.41 3.51
CA LEU A 22 -7.75 -35.73 3.87
C LEU A 22 -7.23 -36.29 5.20
N SER A 23 -6.40 -35.56 5.95
CA SER A 23 -5.97 -36.02 7.28
C SER A 23 -7.16 -36.10 8.22
N THR A 24 -7.23 -37.18 9.02
CA THR A 24 -8.31 -37.40 10.00
C THR A 24 -8.28 -36.41 11.16
N THR A 25 -7.09 -35.95 11.55
CA THR A 25 -6.93 -34.98 12.65
C THR A 25 -6.84 -33.54 12.15
N ALA A 26 -7.41 -32.60 12.90
CA ALA A 26 -7.31 -31.16 12.63
C ALA A 26 -5.85 -30.66 12.62
N GLN A 27 -4.99 -31.25 13.45
CA GLN A 27 -3.57 -30.95 13.45
C GLN A 27 -2.89 -31.45 12.18
N GLY A 28 -3.23 -32.64 11.71
CA GLY A 28 -2.72 -33.16 10.45
C GLY A 28 -3.21 -32.36 9.24
N ARG A 29 -4.45 -31.85 9.26
CA ARG A 29 -4.96 -30.88 8.26
C ARG A 29 -4.36 -29.47 8.36
N LEU A 30 -3.51 -29.23 9.36
CA LEU A 30 -2.92 -27.91 9.66
C LEU A 30 -3.96 -26.82 9.94
N ALA A 31 -5.16 -27.17 10.41
CA ALA A 31 -6.27 -26.22 10.64
C ALA A 31 -5.93 -25.13 11.67
N HIS A 32 -5.03 -25.42 12.61
CA HIS A 32 -4.56 -24.48 13.63
C HIS A 32 -3.72 -23.30 13.09
N LEU A 33 -3.27 -23.38 11.83
CA LEU A 33 -2.52 -22.34 11.13
C LEU A 33 -3.42 -21.38 10.33
N GLU A 34 -4.74 -21.52 10.47
CA GLU A 34 -5.68 -20.57 9.91
C GLU A 34 -5.92 -19.35 10.81
N PRO A 35 -6.19 -18.19 10.20
CA PRO A 35 -6.09 -17.90 8.76
C PRO A 35 -4.66 -17.59 8.32
N VAL A 36 -4.32 -17.98 7.08
CA VAL A 36 -3.10 -17.54 6.40
C VAL A 36 -3.38 -16.21 5.71
N VAL A 37 -2.63 -15.16 6.06
CA VAL A 37 -2.89 -13.79 5.63
C VAL A 37 -1.68 -13.27 4.87
N CYS A 38 -1.89 -12.64 3.71
CA CYS A 38 -0.83 -11.88 3.05
C CYS A 38 -0.75 -10.50 3.70
N GLU A 39 0.46 -10.03 3.97
CA GLU A 39 0.66 -8.86 4.80
C GLU A 39 0.86 -7.55 4.01
N LEU A 40 0.67 -6.41 4.68
CA LEU A 40 0.50 -5.09 4.05
C LEU A 40 1.77 -4.47 3.50
N TRP A 41 2.97 -4.88 3.95
CA TRP A 41 4.20 -4.22 3.52
C TRP A 41 4.53 -4.52 2.06
N HIS A 42 4.49 -5.78 1.65
CA HIS A 42 4.65 -6.14 0.24
C HIS A 42 3.58 -5.50 -0.66
N LEU A 43 2.35 -5.34 -0.16
CA LEU A 43 1.30 -4.59 -0.87
C LEU A 43 1.71 -3.12 -1.08
N LYS A 44 2.26 -2.45 -0.06
CA LYS A 44 2.80 -1.08 -0.20
C LYS A 44 3.98 -1.03 -1.17
N GLN A 45 4.86 -2.03 -1.17
CA GLN A 45 5.97 -2.10 -2.12
C GLN A 45 5.48 -2.17 -3.56
N ASP A 46 4.51 -3.03 -3.84
CA ASP A 46 3.98 -3.20 -5.20
C ASP A 46 3.07 -2.03 -5.59
N PHE A 47 2.33 -1.44 -4.65
CA PHE A 47 1.63 -0.17 -4.87
C PHE A 47 2.59 0.92 -5.34
N LEU A 48 3.71 1.04 -4.62
CA LEU A 48 4.75 2.00 -4.93
C LEU A 48 5.48 1.62 -6.23
N GLU A 49 5.64 0.34 -6.55
CA GLU A 49 6.16 -0.11 -7.84
C GLU A 49 5.20 0.22 -8.98
N VAL A 50 3.89 0.03 -8.85
CA VAL A 50 2.93 0.43 -9.89
C VAL A 50 2.88 1.96 -10.04
N THR A 51 3.02 2.71 -8.93
CA THR A 51 3.04 4.18 -8.92
C THR A 51 4.35 4.75 -9.49
N ASN A 52 5.51 4.21 -9.07
CA ASN A 52 6.86 4.69 -9.41
C ASN A 52 7.53 3.95 -10.57
N SER A 53 7.06 2.78 -10.99
CA SER A 53 7.53 2.16 -12.23
C SER A 53 6.84 2.89 -13.37
N ILE A 54 7.65 3.59 -14.19
CA ILE A 54 7.63 3.84 -15.64
C ILE A 54 6.29 3.93 -16.41
N ARG A 55 5.20 3.32 -15.95
CA ARG A 55 3.91 3.20 -16.63
C ARG A 55 2.89 4.26 -16.20
N LEU A 56 2.77 4.63 -14.91
CA LEU A 56 1.79 5.64 -14.46
C LEU A 56 2.36 7.07 -14.41
N PHE A 57 3.26 7.38 -13.45
CA PHE A 57 3.71 8.76 -13.18
C PHE A 57 5.20 9.01 -13.43
N TYR A 58 6.00 7.96 -13.60
CA TYR A 58 7.47 8.04 -13.55
C TYR A 58 8.14 7.80 -14.92
N GLY A 59 7.80 8.59 -15.93
CA GLY A 59 8.42 8.50 -17.25
C GLY A 59 9.64 9.38 -17.35
N LYS A 60 10.71 8.85 -17.94
CA LYS A 60 11.90 9.67 -18.21
C LYS A 60 11.61 10.80 -19.20
N ALA A 61 10.58 10.64 -20.05
CA ALA A 61 10.16 11.63 -21.03
C ALA A 61 9.57 12.90 -20.37
N THR A 62 8.97 12.80 -19.17
CA THR A 62 8.37 13.94 -18.48
C THR A 62 9.38 14.77 -17.69
N ALA A 63 10.69 14.53 -17.84
CA ALA A 63 11.72 15.31 -17.17
C ALA A 63 11.64 16.82 -17.48
N ALA A 64 11.19 17.17 -18.67
CA ALA A 64 10.99 18.55 -19.12
C ALA A 64 9.67 19.16 -18.62
N ASP A 65 8.68 18.34 -18.28
CA ASP A 65 7.37 18.80 -17.85
C ASP A 65 7.37 19.15 -16.37
N GLN A 66 7.35 20.45 -16.09
CA GLN A 66 7.34 20.95 -14.72
C GLN A 66 6.11 20.45 -13.94
N GLY A 67 6.30 20.14 -12.66
CA GLY A 67 5.25 19.58 -11.80
C GLY A 67 5.05 18.07 -11.90
N THR A 68 5.67 17.37 -12.88
CA THR A 68 5.61 15.91 -12.94
C THR A 68 6.53 15.23 -11.92
N LEU A 69 6.24 13.98 -11.57
CA LEU A 69 6.98 13.24 -10.55
C LEU A 69 8.45 13.02 -10.95
N PHE A 70 8.71 12.80 -12.24
CA PHE A 70 10.06 12.63 -12.76
C PHE A 70 10.83 13.96 -12.83
N HIS A 71 10.16 15.06 -13.16
CA HIS A 71 10.74 16.40 -13.08
C HIS A 71 11.14 16.75 -11.64
N LEU A 72 10.23 16.55 -10.67
CA LEU A 72 10.48 16.80 -9.24
C LEU A 72 11.65 15.96 -8.71
N LYS A 73 11.78 14.71 -9.15
CA LYS A 73 12.97 13.91 -8.85
C LYS A 73 14.25 14.56 -9.37
N THR A 74 14.21 15.06 -10.61
CA THR A 74 15.38 15.59 -11.32
C THR A 74 15.89 16.86 -10.66
N ILE A 75 15.00 17.79 -10.30
CA ILE A 75 15.37 19.03 -9.60
C ILE A 75 15.96 18.75 -8.21
N LEU A 76 15.46 17.73 -7.50
CA LEU A 76 15.95 17.33 -6.19
C LEU A 76 17.24 16.49 -6.23
N LYS A 77 17.77 16.20 -7.43
CA LYS A 77 18.98 15.38 -7.63
C LYS A 77 18.93 14.00 -6.95
N LYS A 78 17.73 13.44 -6.70
CA LYS A 78 17.52 12.11 -6.08
C LYS A 78 17.79 10.93 -7.05
N LYS A 79 18.63 11.14 -8.06
CA LYS A 79 18.94 10.16 -9.13
C LYS A 79 19.48 8.81 -8.62
N PRO A 80 20.42 8.73 -7.64
CA PRO A 80 20.96 7.45 -7.21
C PRO A 80 19.94 6.62 -6.41
N ASP A 81 19.17 7.28 -5.54
CA ASP A 81 18.31 6.58 -4.58
C ASP A 81 16.95 6.18 -5.16
N VAL A 82 16.32 7.07 -5.93
CA VAL A 82 15.01 6.85 -6.54
C VAL A 82 15.23 6.47 -8.00
N ASN A 83 15.56 5.22 -8.29
CA ASN A 83 15.99 4.78 -9.63
C ASN A 83 14.91 4.01 -10.42
N GLY A 84 13.75 3.75 -9.81
CA GLY A 84 12.63 3.01 -10.38
C GLY A 84 12.60 1.53 -9.96
N LYS A 85 13.64 1.04 -9.29
CA LYS A 85 13.71 -0.31 -8.72
C LYS A 85 13.27 -0.29 -7.25
N VAL A 86 11.97 -0.13 -7.03
CA VAL A 86 11.37 0.04 -5.70
C VAL A 86 11.78 -1.04 -4.71
N LYS A 87 11.78 -2.32 -5.12
CA LYS A 87 12.15 -3.45 -4.25
C LYS A 87 13.57 -3.36 -3.68
N SER A 88 14.52 -2.75 -4.42
CA SER A 88 15.90 -2.59 -3.97
C SER A 88 16.10 -1.42 -3.00
N ASN A 89 15.27 -0.37 -3.10
CA ASN A 89 15.39 0.83 -2.29
C ASN A 89 14.01 1.39 -1.91
N PHE A 90 13.20 0.57 -1.23
CA PHE A 90 11.81 0.90 -0.92
C PHE A 90 11.71 2.19 -0.10
N LYS A 91 12.57 2.35 0.90
CA LYS A 91 12.56 3.51 1.80
C LYS A 91 12.71 4.83 1.05
N ALA A 92 13.72 4.95 0.17
CA ALA A 92 13.92 6.20 -0.58
C ALA A 92 12.75 6.52 -1.51
N HIS A 93 12.19 5.49 -2.16
CA HIS A 93 11.02 5.63 -3.02
C HIS A 93 9.76 6.06 -2.25
N SER A 94 9.56 5.50 -1.05
CA SER A 94 8.42 5.78 -0.18
C SER A 94 8.51 7.18 0.38
N GLU A 95 9.68 7.57 0.91
CA GLU A 95 9.95 8.91 1.43
C GLU A 95 9.78 9.98 0.35
N PHE A 96 10.25 9.73 -0.88
CA PHE A 96 10.07 10.64 -2.00
C PHE A 96 8.59 10.83 -2.39
N LEU A 97 7.81 9.74 -2.50
CA LEU A 97 6.39 9.85 -2.81
C LEU A 97 5.63 10.58 -1.70
N CYS A 98 5.91 10.27 -0.43
CA CYS A 98 5.31 10.95 0.71
C CYS A 98 5.64 12.45 0.73
N LEU A 99 6.88 12.83 0.40
CA LEU A 99 7.30 14.22 0.30
C LEU A 99 6.52 14.96 -0.79
N VAL A 100 6.46 14.39 -1.99
CA VAL A 100 5.74 14.98 -3.13
C VAL A 100 4.24 15.07 -2.83
N ALA A 101 3.64 14.02 -2.28
CA ALA A 101 2.23 14.00 -1.91
C ALA A 101 1.88 15.10 -0.91
N LYS A 102 2.70 15.31 0.13
CA LYS A 102 2.48 16.37 1.12
C LYS A 102 2.49 17.77 0.51
N GLU A 103 3.43 18.06 -0.39
CA GLU A 103 3.49 19.37 -1.04
C GLU A 103 2.37 19.54 -2.11
N LEU A 104 1.92 18.47 -2.78
CA LEU A 104 0.75 18.51 -3.66
C LEU A 104 -0.55 18.79 -2.87
N ILE A 105 -0.74 18.14 -1.72
CA ILE A 105 -1.89 18.40 -0.82
C ILE A 105 -1.86 19.86 -0.36
N ARG A 106 -0.67 20.37 -0.02
CA ARG A 106 -0.50 21.77 0.37
C ARG A 106 -0.88 22.71 -0.77
N GLU A 107 -0.44 22.44 -2.00
CA GLU A 107 -0.79 23.28 -3.15
C GLU A 107 -2.29 23.21 -3.47
N GLN A 108 -2.92 22.04 -3.37
CA GLN A 108 -4.39 21.91 -3.47
C GLN A 108 -5.09 22.77 -2.41
N ALA A 109 -4.64 22.68 -1.15
CA ALA A 109 -5.21 23.48 -0.07
C ALA A 109 -5.10 24.98 -0.35
N LEU A 110 -3.99 25.44 -0.93
CA LEU A 110 -3.83 26.85 -1.30
C LEU A 110 -4.80 27.28 -2.40
N GLU A 111 -4.97 26.48 -3.45
CA GLU A 111 -5.95 26.76 -4.51
C GLU A 111 -7.40 26.76 -4.00
N ILE A 112 -7.75 25.84 -3.11
CA ILE A 112 -9.06 25.84 -2.44
C ILE A 112 -9.23 27.07 -1.58
N MET A 113 -8.21 27.44 -0.79
CA MET A 113 -8.29 28.62 0.08
C MET A 113 -8.48 29.90 -0.73
N ASP A 114 -7.83 30.04 -1.89
CA ASP A 114 -8.06 31.16 -2.81
C ASP A 114 -9.50 31.15 -3.34
N ALA A 115 -10.02 29.97 -3.74
CA ALA A 115 -11.37 29.82 -4.28
C ALA A 115 -12.49 29.90 -3.22
N CYS A 116 -12.17 29.62 -1.95
CA CYS A 116 -13.08 29.62 -0.81
C CYS A 116 -12.89 30.83 0.09
N ALA A 117 -11.98 31.76 -0.22
CA ALA A 117 -11.79 32.99 0.53
C ALA A 117 -13.12 33.74 0.81
N PRO A 118 -14.09 33.79 -0.12
CA PRO A 118 -15.40 34.40 0.16
C PRO A 118 -16.28 33.62 1.14
N LEU A 119 -16.06 32.31 1.30
CA LEU A 119 -16.84 31.44 2.18
C LEU A 119 -16.39 31.52 3.65
N ILE A 120 -15.19 32.03 3.91
CA ILE A 120 -14.60 32.09 5.26
C ILE A 120 -15.00 33.43 5.90
N PRO A 121 -15.87 33.46 6.91
CA PRO A 121 -16.27 34.70 7.56
C PRO A 121 -15.09 35.33 8.32
N ALA A 122 -14.97 36.67 8.27
CA ALA A 122 -13.90 37.39 8.96
C ALA A 122 -13.85 37.12 10.49
N ASN A 123 -14.99 36.77 11.09
CA ASN A 123 -15.13 36.46 12.52
C ASN A 123 -14.97 34.96 12.86
N ILE A 124 -14.46 34.12 11.95
CA ILE A 124 -14.34 32.66 12.15
C ILE A 124 -13.59 32.28 13.44
N LYS A 125 -12.63 33.11 13.90
CA LYS A 125 -11.89 32.86 15.15
C LYS A 125 -12.82 32.83 16.37
N VAL A 126 -13.82 33.71 16.39
CA VAL A 126 -14.81 33.88 17.48
C VAL A 126 -16.03 32.98 17.29
N ALA A 127 -16.19 32.36 16.11
CA ALA A 127 -17.30 31.46 15.83
C ALA A 127 -17.32 30.23 16.75
N THR A 128 -18.52 29.74 17.01
CA THR A 128 -18.77 28.51 17.78
C THR A 128 -18.15 27.28 17.09
N LYS A 129 -17.89 26.23 17.87
CA LYS A 129 -17.34 24.96 17.36
C LYS A 129 -18.19 24.40 16.21
N ASP A 130 -19.51 24.44 16.35
CA ASP A 130 -20.43 23.91 15.36
C ASP A 130 -20.38 24.69 14.05
N ARG A 131 -20.30 26.02 14.11
CA ARG A 131 -20.16 26.86 12.91
C ARG A 131 -18.83 26.59 12.19
N LYS A 132 -17.75 26.37 12.95
CA LYS A 132 -16.44 25.97 12.39
C LYS A 132 -16.50 24.61 11.70
N CYS A 133 -17.23 23.63 12.28
CA CYS A 133 -17.43 22.32 11.67
C CYS A 133 -18.18 22.44 10.34
N VAL A 134 -19.28 23.20 10.29
CA VAL A 134 -20.05 23.41 9.05
C VAL A 134 -19.19 24.01 7.94
N ILE A 135 -18.44 25.08 8.24
CA ILE A 135 -17.56 25.74 7.26
C ILE A 135 -16.44 24.79 6.80
N ARG A 136 -15.85 24.02 7.72
CA ARG A 136 -14.85 23.00 7.37
C ARG A 136 -15.45 22.00 6.39
N ASP A 137 -16.64 21.50 6.66
CA ASP A 137 -17.28 20.49 5.83
C ASP A 137 -17.63 21.07 4.44
N GLU A 138 -18.13 22.31 4.37
CA GLU A 138 -18.34 23.03 3.10
C GLU A 138 -17.04 23.18 2.28
N ILE A 139 -15.93 23.54 2.92
CA ILE A 139 -14.62 23.63 2.26
C ILE A 139 -14.17 22.25 1.73
N VAL A 140 -14.36 21.19 2.51
CA VAL A 140 -14.01 19.82 2.10
C VAL A 140 -14.90 19.35 0.95
N PHE A 141 -16.21 19.60 0.98
CA PHE A 141 -17.10 19.26 -0.12
C PHE A 141 -16.69 19.99 -1.41
N LYS A 142 -16.41 21.29 -1.32
CA LYS A 142 -15.94 22.08 -2.47
C LYS A 142 -14.58 21.62 -2.98
N MET A 143 -13.67 21.19 -2.10
CA MET A 143 -12.42 20.54 -2.48
C MET A 143 -12.67 19.26 -3.29
N MET A 144 -13.59 18.41 -2.81
CA MET A 144 -13.91 17.15 -3.47
C MET A 144 -14.62 17.34 -4.81
N GLU A 145 -15.42 18.40 -4.95
CA GLU A 145 -16.03 18.81 -6.21
C GLU A 145 -14.97 19.36 -7.19
N MET A 146 -14.19 20.34 -6.75
CA MET A 146 -13.19 21.04 -7.58
C MET A 146 -12.15 20.11 -8.20
N PHE A 147 -11.69 19.11 -7.43
CA PHE A 147 -10.69 18.14 -7.90
C PHE A 147 -11.31 16.82 -8.34
N GLY A 148 -12.64 16.72 -8.38
CA GLY A 148 -13.36 15.57 -8.89
C GLY A 148 -13.21 14.31 -8.03
N TYR A 149 -12.95 14.42 -6.73
CA TYR A 149 -12.93 13.27 -5.82
C TYR A 149 -14.34 12.68 -5.55
N ASN A 150 -15.41 13.45 -5.81
CA ASN A 150 -16.81 13.04 -5.55
C ASN A 150 -17.48 12.25 -6.69
N GLU A 151 -17.00 12.35 -7.92
CA GLU A 151 -17.74 11.85 -9.08
C GLU A 151 -17.12 10.59 -9.66
N GLY A 152 -17.89 9.49 -9.62
CA GLY A 152 -17.73 8.37 -10.53
C GLY A 152 -18.17 8.79 -11.92
N ASP A 153 -17.22 8.83 -12.84
CA ASP A 153 -17.42 9.16 -14.26
C ASP A 153 -17.77 10.64 -14.55
N THR A 154 -16.76 11.51 -14.50
CA THR A 154 -16.79 12.75 -15.29
C THR A 154 -15.75 12.69 -16.39
N SER A 155 -16.20 12.31 -17.58
CA SER A 155 -15.57 12.81 -18.79
C SER A 155 -15.67 14.33 -18.76
N LEU A 156 -14.53 15.01 -18.59
CA LEU A 156 -14.44 16.44 -18.88
C LEU A 156 -15.07 16.71 -20.25
N PRO A 157 -15.91 17.75 -20.40
CA PRO A 157 -16.56 18.05 -21.67
C PRO A 157 -15.53 18.10 -22.80
N ASN A 158 -15.82 17.36 -23.88
CA ASN A 158 -14.94 17.22 -25.04
C ASN A 158 -14.49 18.61 -25.52
N GLY A 159 -13.17 18.86 -25.47
CA GLY A 159 -12.55 20.09 -25.96
C GLY A 159 -11.73 20.87 -24.93
N ASP A 160 -11.85 20.57 -23.63
CA ASP A 160 -11.18 21.33 -22.55
C ASP A 160 -10.24 20.46 -21.70
N HIS A 161 -9.24 19.87 -22.36
CA HIS A 161 -8.30 18.95 -21.73
C HIS A 161 -7.09 19.70 -21.15
N ASP A 162 -6.95 19.68 -19.82
CA ASP A 162 -5.71 20.04 -19.11
C ASP A 162 -5.03 18.74 -18.63
N GLU A 163 -4.00 18.31 -19.35
CA GLU A 163 -3.29 17.07 -19.08
C GLU A 163 -2.48 17.14 -17.77
N LEU A 164 -1.93 18.31 -17.43
CA LEU A 164 -1.15 18.50 -16.21
C LEU A 164 -2.05 18.52 -14.97
N PHE A 165 -3.22 19.17 -15.05
CA PHE A 165 -4.23 19.15 -14.00
C PHE A 165 -4.69 17.72 -13.72
N ASN A 166 -5.07 16.99 -14.77
CA ASN A 166 -5.50 15.59 -14.65
C ASN A 166 -4.41 14.69 -14.07
N TYR A 167 -3.16 14.86 -14.53
CA TYR A 167 -2.00 14.16 -14.00
C TYR A 167 -1.81 14.45 -12.50
N SER A 168 -1.88 15.72 -12.11
CA SER A 168 -1.58 16.17 -10.75
C SER A 168 -2.67 15.78 -9.76
N CYS A 169 -3.94 15.83 -10.17
CA CYS A 169 -5.06 15.33 -9.38
C CYS A 169 -4.92 13.83 -9.09
N GLN A 170 -4.57 13.03 -10.10
CA GLN A 170 -4.36 11.59 -9.92
C GLN A 170 -3.12 11.28 -9.06
N LEU A 171 -2.01 11.97 -9.28
CA LEU A 171 -0.81 11.80 -8.46
C LEU A 171 -1.10 12.15 -7.00
N CYS A 172 -1.83 13.23 -6.75
CA CYS A 172 -2.23 13.63 -5.41
C CYS A 172 -3.17 12.60 -4.78
N GLN A 173 -4.18 12.12 -5.50
CA GLN A 173 -5.11 11.08 -5.02
C GLN A 173 -4.37 9.83 -4.53
N TRP A 174 -3.44 9.30 -5.33
CA TRP A 174 -2.67 8.12 -4.94
C TRP A 174 -1.61 8.41 -3.89
N GLY A 175 -1.03 9.62 -3.89
CA GLY A 175 -0.18 10.10 -2.81
C GLY A 175 -0.90 10.12 -1.46
N ILE A 176 -2.12 10.65 -1.41
CA ILE A 176 -3.00 10.63 -0.23
C ILE A 176 -3.30 9.19 0.18
N HIS A 177 -3.62 8.31 -0.77
CA HIS A 177 -3.90 6.92 -0.44
C HIS A 177 -2.67 6.19 0.13
N PHE A 178 -1.47 6.44 -0.42
CA PHE A 178 -0.24 5.89 0.11
C PHE A 178 0.09 6.43 1.52
N LEU A 179 -0.13 7.73 1.76
CA LEU A 179 -0.02 8.31 3.11
C LEU A 179 -1.01 7.65 4.08
N ALA A 180 -2.24 7.36 3.64
CA ALA A 180 -3.22 6.66 4.46
C ALA A 180 -2.82 5.21 4.77
N LEU A 181 -2.23 4.49 3.81
CA LEU A 181 -1.68 3.14 4.04
C LEU A 181 -0.53 3.17 5.06
N ASP A 182 0.36 4.16 4.95
CA ASP A 182 1.50 4.33 5.87
C ASP A 182 1.05 4.73 7.29
N ASP A 183 0.09 5.64 7.40
CA ASP A 183 -0.49 6.07 8.68
C ASP A 183 -1.27 4.94 9.36
N THR A 184 -2.04 4.16 8.58
CA THR A 184 -2.76 2.98 9.08
C THR A 184 -1.79 1.99 9.71
N ALA A 185 -0.62 1.80 9.09
CA ALA A 185 0.40 0.91 9.63
C ALA A 185 1.06 1.44 10.91
N LYS A 186 1.35 2.74 10.99
CA LYS A 186 1.96 3.37 12.18
C LYS A 186 1.02 3.40 13.38
N GLU A 187 -0.25 3.72 13.14
CA GLU A 187 -1.28 3.75 14.18
C GLU A 187 -1.77 2.34 14.53
N GLY A 188 -1.54 1.34 13.68
CA GLY A 188 -2.08 -0.01 13.85
C GLY A 188 -3.61 -0.04 13.73
N ASP A 189 -4.17 0.83 12.88
CA ASP A 189 -5.61 1.06 12.83
C ASP A 189 -6.33 -0.01 11.99
N ILE A 190 -6.83 -1.03 12.69
CA ILE A 190 -7.58 -2.15 12.09
C ILE A 190 -8.82 -1.71 11.30
N LYS A 191 -9.44 -0.56 11.63
CA LYS A 191 -10.66 -0.09 10.96
C LYS A 191 -10.37 0.47 9.57
N ARG A 192 -9.16 0.98 9.35
CA ARG A 192 -8.74 1.57 8.07
C ARG A 192 -8.18 0.55 7.09
N ILE A 193 -7.91 -0.69 7.51
CA ILE A 193 -7.38 -1.75 6.63
C ILE A 193 -8.33 -2.05 5.48
N GLN A 194 -9.57 -2.49 5.75
CA GLN A 194 -10.51 -2.88 4.69
C GLN A 194 -10.83 -1.73 3.71
N PRO A 195 -11.14 -0.49 4.15
CA PRO A 195 -11.32 0.63 3.22
C PRO A 195 -10.11 0.91 2.35
N ASN A 196 -8.89 0.74 2.89
CA ASN A 196 -7.67 0.91 2.11
C ASN A 196 -7.49 -0.22 1.08
N LEU A 197 -7.78 -1.47 1.44
CA LEU A 197 -7.73 -2.60 0.52
C LEU A 197 -8.76 -2.46 -0.61
N LEU A 198 -9.97 -1.98 -0.30
CA LEU A 198 -10.99 -1.69 -1.30
C LEU A 198 -10.52 -0.65 -2.33
N LYS A 199 -9.80 0.39 -1.87
CA LYS A 199 -9.19 1.41 -2.76
C LYS A 199 -8.03 0.85 -3.60
N CYS A 200 -7.34 -0.18 -3.11
CA CYS A 200 -6.28 -0.86 -3.84
C CYS A 200 -6.81 -1.75 -4.99
N ILE A 201 -8.03 -2.27 -4.92
CA ILE A 201 -8.63 -3.14 -5.95
C ILE A 201 -8.64 -2.48 -7.35
N PRO A 202 -9.30 -1.32 -7.56
CA PRO A 202 -9.34 -0.70 -8.89
C PRO A 202 -7.94 -0.26 -9.36
N PHE A 203 -7.08 0.12 -8.42
CA PHE A 203 -5.68 0.46 -8.70
C PHE A 203 -4.92 -0.73 -9.30
N PHE A 204 -4.91 -1.88 -8.62
CA PHE A 204 -4.20 -3.05 -9.10
C PHE A 204 -4.84 -3.67 -10.34
N TYR A 205 -6.17 -3.65 -10.45
CA TYR A 205 -6.89 -4.12 -11.64
C TYR A 205 -6.51 -3.32 -12.90
N SER A 206 -6.39 -1.99 -12.75
CA SER A 206 -6.01 -1.12 -13.87
C SER A 206 -4.60 -1.41 -14.43
N HIS A 207 -3.69 -1.85 -13.55
CA HIS A 207 -2.35 -2.26 -13.95
C HIS A 207 -2.38 -3.63 -14.63
N SER A 208 -3.07 -4.58 -14.00
CA SER A 208 -3.23 -5.94 -14.52
C SER A 208 -4.43 -6.61 -13.86
N LYS A 209 -5.34 -7.16 -14.68
CA LYS A 209 -6.42 -8.03 -14.22
C LYS A 209 -5.92 -9.31 -13.50
N LEU A 210 -4.68 -9.69 -13.77
CA LEU A 210 -3.99 -10.84 -13.16
C LEU A 210 -3.06 -10.39 -12.02
N SER A 211 -3.21 -9.16 -11.53
CA SER A 211 -2.40 -8.68 -10.42
C SER A 211 -2.58 -9.60 -9.22
N LYS A 212 -1.46 -10.11 -8.74
CA LYS A 212 -1.44 -11.01 -7.58
C LYS A 212 -1.89 -10.29 -6.29
N TYR A 213 -1.64 -8.98 -6.18
CA TYR A 213 -2.06 -8.16 -5.05
C TYR A 213 -3.53 -7.74 -5.14
N LEU A 214 -4.11 -7.71 -6.35
CA LEU A 214 -5.58 -7.60 -6.51
C LEU A 214 -6.28 -8.80 -5.85
N VAL A 215 -5.83 -10.02 -6.16
CA VAL A 215 -6.39 -11.24 -5.58
C VAL A 215 -6.26 -11.25 -4.06
N GLU A 216 -5.16 -10.72 -3.51
CA GLU A 216 -4.95 -10.65 -2.07
C GLU A 216 -5.83 -9.62 -1.36
N CYS A 217 -6.04 -8.44 -1.96
CA CYS A 217 -7.01 -7.49 -1.42
C CYS A 217 -8.38 -8.16 -1.28
N VAL A 218 -8.82 -8.88 -2.32
CA VAL A 218 -10.10 -9.60 -2.32
C VAL A 218 -10.11 -10.72 -1.29
N ASP A 219 -9.07 -11.55 -1.23
CA ASP A 219 -8.93 -12.66 -0.28
C ASP A 219 -9.01 -12.20 1.18
N ILE A 220 -8.30 -11.13 1.54
CA ILE A 220 -8.33 -10.57 2.90
C ILE A 220 -9.72 -10.04 3.25
N ILE A 221 -10.35 -9.29 2.33
CA ILE A 221 -11.70 -8.76 2.54
C ILE A 221 -12.68 -9.92 2.75
N LEU A 222 -12.67 -10.92 1.87
CA LEU A 222 -13.53 -12.10 1.99
C LEU A 222 -13.32 -12.82 3.32
N LYS A 223 -12.07 -13.06 3.72
CA LYS A 223 -11.75 -13.70 5.01
C LYS A 223 -12.25 -12.88 6.19
N CYS A 224 -12.17 -11.56 6.14
CA CYS A 224 -12.70 -10.72 7.22
C CYS A 224 -14.24 -10.75 7.27
N GLU A 225 -14.92 -10.77 6.13
CA GLU A 225 -16.38 -10.79 6.05
C GLU A 225 -16.98 -12.17 6.40
N SER A 226 -16.31 -13.27 6.02
CA SER A 226 -16.76 -14.64 6.30
C SER A 226 -16.40 -15.14 7.70
N SER A 227 -15.43 -14.50 8.36
CA SER A 227 -14.96 -14.90 9.68
C SER A 227 -15.86 -14.44 10.82
N SER A 228 -15.85 -15.21 11.91
CA SER A 228 -16.43 -14.77 13.18
C SER A 228 -15.79 -13.44 13.65
N PRO A 229 -16.49 -12.63 14.47
CA PRO A 229 -15.95 -11.35 14.94
C PRO A 229 -14.57 -11.45 15.60
N LEU A 230 -14.33 -12.50 16.38
CA LEU A 230 -13.04 -12.74 17.03
C LEU A 230 -11.95 -13.12 16.02
N SER A 231 -12.26 -13.97 15.05
CA SER A 231 -11.32 -14.34 13.99
C SER A 231 -10.98 -13.15 13.10
N ARG A 232 -11.96 -12.29 12.78
CA ARG A 232 -11.74 -11.04 12.04
C ARG A 232 -10.77 -10.11 12.78
N ILE A 233 -10.96 -9.92 14.09
CA ILE A 233 -10.04 -9.10 14.88
C ILE A 233 -8.62 -9.70 14.84
N ARG A 234 -8.48 -11.01 15.01
CA ARG A 234 -7.17 -11.68 14.92
C ARG A 234 -6.49 -11.49 13.58
N ILE A 235 -7.24 -11.58 12.48
CA ILE A 235 -6.72 -11.29 11.12
C ILE A 235 -6.19 -9.85 11.07
N LEU A 236 -7.01 -8.89 11.49
CA LEU A 236 -6.71 -7.48 11.35
C LEU A 236 -5.58 -7.01 12.28
N GLU A 237 -5.53 -7.50 13.52
CA GLU A 237 -4.43 -7.21 14.44
C GLU A 237 -3.14 -7.90 14.01
N GLY A 238 -3.23 -9.06 13.35
CA GLY A 238 -2.08 -9.81 12.84
C GLY A 238 -1.25 -9.07 11.79
N PHE A 239 -1.74 -7.97 11.22
CA PHE A 239 -0.99 -7.16 10.27
C PHE A 239 0.11 -6.30 10.91
N PHE A 240 0.03 -6.05 12.22
CA PHE A 240 0.88 -5.06 12.89
C PHE A 240 1.54 -5.63 14.15
N VAL A 241 2.74 -5.14 14.43
CA VAL A 241 3.52 -5.49 15.62
C VAL A 241 4.03 -4.19 16.26
N ASN A 242 3.70 -3.98 17.53
CA ASN A 242 4.18 -2.85 18.31
C ASN A 242 5.36 -3.26 19.20
N ARG A 243 6.57 -3.29 18.63
CA ARG A 243 7.79 -3.73 19.37
C ARG A 243 8.24 -2.72 20.44
N LYS A 244 7.96 -1.43 20.25
CA LYS A 244 8.45 -0.36 21.13
C LYS A 244 7.41 0.12 22.14
N GLY A 245 6.15 -0.30 21.99
CA GLY A 245 5.03 0.23 22.74
C GLY A 245 4.66 1.66 22.33
N GLY A 246 3.51 2.13 22.79
CA GLY A 246 3.02 3.49 22.53
C GLY A 246 2.35 3.69 21.17
N GLN A 247 1.69 4.83 21.02
CA GLN A 247 0.96 5.21 19.80
C GLN A 247 1.93 5.60 18.67
N GLY A 248 1.58 5.29 17.41
CA GLY A 248 2.39 5.62 16.24
C GLY A 248 3.64 4.76 16.04
N ASN A 249 3.87 3.75 16.89
CA ASN A 249 5.06 2.90 16.89
C ASN A 249 4.81 1.49 16.34
N ASN A 250 3.63 1.25 15.75
CA ASN A 250 3.36 -0.02 15.08
C ASN A 250 4.21 -0.13 13.80
N VAL A 251 4.59 -1.37 13.50
CA VAL A 251 5.29 -1.76 12.28
C VAL A 251 4.53 -2.92 11.68
N GLU A 252 4.47 -3.02 10.36
CA GLU A 252 3.88 -4.16 9.68
C GLU A 252 4.61 -5.45 10.07
N ALA A 253 3.84 -6.49 10.40
CA ALA A 253 4.36 -7.79 10.81
C ALA A 253 5.35 -8.37 9.79
N ASP A 254 5.02 -8.22 8.51
CA ASP A 254 5.82 -8.55 7.34
C ASP A 254 7.20 -7.92 7.33
N LEU A 255 7.25 -6.61 7.60
CA LEU A 255 8.51 -5.88 7.64
C LEU A 255 9.38 -6.36 8.80
N VAL A 256 8.76 -6.71 9.93
CA VAL A 256 9.46 -7.32 11.07
C VAL A 256 10.00 -8.70 10.70
N GLN A 257 9.20 -9.51 10.01
CA GLN A 257 9.61 -10.84 9.54
C GLN A 257 10.74 -10.76 8.51
N GLU A 258 10.67 -9.85 7.55
CA GLU A 258 11.73 -9.64 6.55
C GLU A 258 13.04 -9.20 7.20
N HIS A 259 12.99 -8.31 8.20
CA HIS A 259 14.17 -7.94 8.98
C HIS A 259 14.75 -9.14 9.75
N SER A 260 13.91 -9.95 10.38
CA SER A 260 14.33 -11.16 11.10
C SER A 260 15.02 -12.17 10.17
N VAL A 261 14.38 -12.47 9.03
CA VAL A 261 14.91 -13.40 8.01
C VAL A 261 16.23 -12.88 7.44
N ARG A 262 16.34 -11.58 7.17
CA ARG A 262 17.59 -10.98 6.69
C ARG A 262 18.72 -11.17 7.70
N HIS A 263 18.49 -10.88 8.98
CA HIS A 263 19.50 -11.04 10.02
C HIS A 263 19.96 -12.50 10.16
N GLN A 264 19.03 -13.44 10.13
CA GLN A 264 19.35 -14.87 10.14
C GLN A 264 20.18 -15.27 8.91
N LYS A 265 19.85 -14.78 7.71
CA LYS A 265 20.62 -15.03 6.49
C LYS A 265 22.05 -14.46 6.58
N GLU A 266 22.23 -13.29 7.19
CA GLU A 266 23.54 -12.68 7.40
C GLU A 266 24.41 -13.55 8.34
N LEU A 267 23.85 -14.05 9.44
CA LEU A 267 24.54 -14.97 10.34
C LEU A 267 24.89 -16.31 9.67
N ILE A 268 23.96 -16.88 8.89
CA ILE A 268 24.21 -18.12 8.13
C ILE A 268 25.32 -17.91 7.09
N ARG A 269 25.38 -16.72 6.46
CA ARG A 269 26.47 -16.38 5.53
C ARG A 269 27.80 -16.27 6.25
N ALA A 270 27.82 -15.70 7.46
CA ALA A 270 29.04 -15.57 8.27
C ALA A 270 29.65 -16.92 8.67
N LEU A 271 28.87 -18.01 8.70
CA LEU A 271 29.40 -19.37 8.93
C LEU A 271 30.35 -19.85 7.83
N GLY A 272 30.35 -19.22 6.64
CA GLY A 272 31.26 -19.57 5.55
C GLY A 272 31.09 -21.03 5.08
N ALA A 273 32.19 -21.78 5.04
CA ALA A 273 32.19 -23.20 4.70
C ALA A 273 31.65 -24.11 5.81
N ASN A 274 31.53 -23.62 7.06
CA ASN A 274 31.14 -24.41 8.23
C ASN A 274 29.62 -24.55 8.39
N LYS A 275 28.87 -24.56 7.28
CA LYS A 275 27.41 -24.70 7.28
C LYS A 275 27.01 -26.16 7.52
N SER A 276 26.95 -26.54 8.80
CA SER A 276 26.26 -27.76 9.24
C SER A 276 24.89 -27.40 9.84
N ASP A 277 23.94 -28.33 9.83
CA ASP A 277 22.61 -28.11 10.42
C ASP A 277 22.69 -27.65 11.88
N LYS A 278 23.60 -28.25 12.66
CA LYS A 278 23.85 -27.86 14.05
C LYS A 278 24.38 -26.43 14.16
N ALA A 279 25.28 -26.01 13.27
CA ALA A 279 25.81 -24.66 13.25
C ALA A 279 24.75 -23.64 12.83
N ILE A 280 23.91 -23.98 11.84
CA ILE A 280 22.79 -23.15 11.39
C ILE A 280 21.80 -22.95 12.53
N LEU A 281 21.33 -24.04 13.18
CA LEU A 281 20.39 -23.96 14.30
C LEU A 281 20.94 -23.11 15.45
N ARG A 282 22.23 -23.27 15.78
CA ARG A 282 22.90 -22.46 16.80
C ARG A 282 22.94 -20.98 16.41
N ALA A 283 23.33 -20.66 15.18
CA ALA A 283 23.43 -19.29 14.69
C ALA A 283 22.06 -18.61 14.62
N THR A 284 21.04 -19.28 14.11
CA THR A 284 19.67 -18.74 14.03
C THR A 284 19.04 -18.57 15.42
N GLY A 285 19.28 -19.52 16.34
CA GLY A 285 18.80 -19.43 17.72
C GLY A 285 19.44 -18.27 18.50
N ALA A 286 20.70 -17.94 18.22
CA ALA A 286 21.41 -16.83 18.83
C ALA A 286 21.11 -15.47 18.17
N ALA A 287 20.38 -15.44 17.05
CA ALA A 287 20.28 -14.26 16.19
C ALA A 287 19.77 -13.01 16.92
N ASN A 288 18.66 -13.13 17.66
CA ASN A 288 18.08 -12.01 18.41
C ASN A 288 19.02 -11.50 19.50
N LEU A 289 19.72 -12.41 20.20
CA LEU A 289 20.67 -12.05 21.25
C LEU A 289 21.87 -11.28 20.66
N VAL A 290 22.38 -11.72 19.51
CA VAL A 290 23.44 -11.00 18.80
C VAL A 290 22.99 -9.61 18.41
N THR A 291 21.77 -9.43 17.88
CA THR A 291 21.24 -8.10 17.55
C THR A 291 21.17 -7.20 18.77
N SER A 292 20.56 -7.67 19.86
CA SER A 292 20.45 -6.91 21.10
C SER A 292 21.81 -6.56 21.69
N LEU A 293 22.78 -7.47 21.62
CA LEU A 293 24.14 -7.21 22.09
C LEU A 293 24.82 -6.10 21.27
N VAL A 294 24.69 -6.14 19.94
CA VAL A 294 25.25 -5.10 19.06
C VAL A 294 24.59 -3.75 19.34
N GLU A 295 23.26 -3.69 19.43
CA GLU A 295 22.53 -2.45 19.73
C GLU A 295 22.93 -1.86 21.09
N ASN A 296 23.07 -2.70 22.12
CA ASN A 296 23.50 -2.28 23.46
C ASN A 296 24.95 -1.81 23.47
N TYR A 297 25.84 -2.50 22.73
CA TYR A 297 27.23 -2.13 22.62
C TYR A 297 27.41 -0.78 21.93
N ASP A 298 26.70 -0.57 20.81
CA ASP A 298 26.66 0.70 20.09
C ASP A 298 26.15 1.84 20.96
N THR A 299 25.11 1.57 21.75
CA THR A 299 24.53 2.54 22.70
C THR A 299 25.53 2.88 23.81
N ALA A 300 26.20 1.88 24.40
CA ALA A 300 27.18 2.07 25.47
C ALA A 300 28.40 2.89 24.99
N LEU A 301 28.82 2.68 23.75
CA LEU A 301 29.89 3.44 23.12
C LEU A 301 29.48 4.82 22.61
N SER A 302 28.20 5.20 22.77
CA SER A 302 27.64 6.45 22.22
C SER A 302 27.98 6.62 20.75
N VAL A 303 28.08 5.51 19.99
CA VAL A 303 28.37 5.59 18.56
C VAL A 303 27.24 6.40 17.94
N PRO A 304 27.53 7.56 17.32
CA PRO A 304 26.47 8.37 16.74
C PRO A 304 25.68 7.49 15.76
N ILE A 305 24.35 7.54 15.82
CA ILE A 305 23.46 6.72 14.96
C ILE A 305 23.80 6.88 13.47
N THR A 306 24.41 8.00 13.10
CA THR A 306 24.94 8.32 11.77
C THR A 306 26.14 7.46 11.32
N CYS A 307 26.81 6.75 12.23
CA CYS A 307 27.98 5.92 11.95
C CYS A 307 27.62 4.43 11.81
N ILE A 308 26.58 3.97 12.52
CA ILE A 308 26.16 2.55 12.60
C ILE A 308 25.42 2.12 11.33
N LYS A 309 24.69 3.04 10.70
CA LYS A 309 24.05 2.82 9.40
C LYS A 309 24.95 3.51 8.39
N GLY A 310 25.76 2.75 7.64
CA GLY A 310 26.73 3.24 6.67
C GLY A 310 26.15 4.04 5.50
N SER A 311 25.52 5.16 5.80
CA SER A 311 24.96 6.11 4.86
C SER A 311 24.45 7.32 5.64
N ASN A 312 24.63 8.49 5.04
CA ASN A 312 23.98 9.75 5.37
C ASN A 312 22.44 9.69 5.25
N HIS A 313 21.79 8.68 5.84
CA HIS A 313 20.34 8.55 5.94
C HIS A 313 19.84 9.25 7.21
N GLY A 314 20.20 10.52 7.36
CA GLY A 314 19.31 11.45 8.06
C GLY A 314 17.96 11.40 7.36
N THR A 315 16.87 11.38 8.13
CA THR A 315 15.49 11.49 7.66
C THR A 315 15.41 12.30 6.37
N CYS A 316 15.00 11.67 5.27
CA CYS A 316 14.88 12.29 3.95
C CYS A 316 13.64 13.19 3.88
N THR A 317 13.53 14.16 4.77
CA THR A 317 12.63 15.30 4.63
C THR A 317 13.45 16.54 4.92
N ASN A 318 14.33 16.86 3.97
CA ASN A 318 15.13 18.07 4.07
C ASN A 318 14.17 19.23 3.79
N GLU A 319 14.08 20.20 4.70
CA GLU A 319 13.25 21.39 4.51
C GLU A 319 13.60 22.13 3.20
N LYS A 320 14.87 22.00 2.80
CA LYS A 320 15.37 22.40 1.48
C LYS A 320 14.63 21.72 0.31
N ASP A 321 14.43 20.40 0.38
CA ASP A 321 13.74 19.64 -0.67
C ASP A 321 12.25 20.04 -0.74
N MET A 322 11.61 20.26 0.42
CA MET A 322 10.23 20.77 0.50
C MET A 322 10.09 22.13 -0.18
N THR A 323 11.02 23.06 0.11
CA THR A 323 11.01 24.41 -0.48
C THR A 323 11.18 24.37 -2.00
N VAL A 324 12.09 23.54 -2.53
CA VAL A 324 12.29 23.39 -3.98
C VAL A 324 11.04 22.85 -4.68
N ILE A 325 10.38 21.82 -4.11
CA ILE A 325 9.12 21.32 -4.67
C ILE A 325 8.06 22.42 -4.62
N ARG A 326 7.95 23.15 -3.51
CA ARG A 326 6.94 24.20 -3.33
C ARG A 326 7.09 25.34 -4.33
N GLU A 327 8.30 25.80 -4.56
CA GLU A 327 8.59 26.83 -5.57
C GLU A 327 8.20 26.34 -6.98
N CYS A 328 8.54 25.08 -7.30
CA CYS A 328 8.16 24.47 -8.58
C CYS A 328 6.64 24.36 -8.74
N LEU A 329 5.92 23.81 -7.75
CA LEU A 329 4.47 23.65 -7.78
C LEU A 329 3.75 25.00 -7.81
N ARG A 330 4.23 25.99 -7.06
CA ARG A 330 3.65 27.34 -7.04
C ARG A 330 3.83 28.07 -8.37
N SER A 331 4.97 27.87 -9.05
CA SER A 331 5.21 28.45 -10.37
C SER A 331 4.33 27.82 -11.46
N THR A 332 4.05 26.51 -11.34
CA THR A 332 3.31 25.74 -12.34
C THR A 332 1.80 25.77 -12.12
N ARG A 333 1.34 25.98 -10.88
CA ARG A 333 -0.06 25.93 -10.44
C ARG A 333 -0.81 24.76 -11.09
N PRO A 334 -0.43 23.51 -10.79
CA PRO A 334 -0.97 22.34 -11.48
C PRO A 334 -2.46 22.12 -11.19
N PHE A 335 -2.98 22.65 -10.09
CA PHE A 335 -4.38 22.50 -9.67
C PHE A 335 -5.30 23.64 -10.14
N LYS A 336 -4.77 24.60 -10.89
CA LYS A 336 -5.56 25.61 -11.59
C LYS A 336 -5.78 25.15 -13.03
N HIS A 337 -7.00 24.69 -13.32
CA HIS A 337 -7.37 24.23 -14.65
C HIS A 337 -7.10 25.32 -15.69
N THR A 338 -6.33 24.95 -16.72
CA THR A 338 -5.95 25.80 -17.85
C THR A 338 -6.19 25.01 -19.14
N PRO A 339 -7.19 25.41 -19.95
CA PRO A 339 -7.52 24.75 -21.21
C PRO A 339 -6.31 24.51 -22.12
N GLY A 340 -6.15 23.28 -22.61
CA GLY A 340 -5.15 22.92 -23.63
C GLY A 340 -3.71 22.78 -23.12
N ARG A 341 -3.48 22.81 -21.79
CA ARG A 341 -2.17 22.56 -21.20
C ARG A 341 -1.77 21.09 -21.42
N LYS A 342 -0.66 20.89 -22.12
CA LYS A 342 -0.11 19.55 -22.42
C LYS A 342 0.89 19.09 -21.38
N CYS A 343 0.98 17.78 -21.20
CA CYS A 343 1.99 17.07 -20.43
C CYS A 343 2.47 15.92 -21.31
N THR A 344 3.80 15.71 -21.44
CA THR A 344 4.34 14.72 -22.37
C THR A 344 3.65 13.37 -22.14
N PRO A 345 3.09 12.76 -23.20
CA PRO A 345 2.09 11.70 -23.05
C PRO A 345 2.65 10.52 -22.28
N HIS A 346 2.07 10.30 -21.11
CA HIS A 346 2.16 9.04 -20.41
C HIS A 346 1.03 8.13 -20.87
N LYS A 347 1.35 6.85 -21.09
CA LYS A 347 0.42 5.82 -21.58
C LYS A 347 -0.85 5.63 -20.71
N PHE A 348 -0.94 6.29 -19.56
CA PHE A 348 -2.02 6.14 -18.58
C PHE A 348 -2.52 7.46 -17.99
N VAL A 349 -2.40 8.59 -18.68
CA VAL A 349 -3.17 9.81 -18.32
C VAL A 349 -4.59 9.66 -18.86
N LEU A 350 -5.32 8.67 -18.35
CA LEU A 350 -6.78 8.65 -18.52
C LEU A 350 -7.40 9.42 -17.36
N PRO A 351 -8.39 10.29 -17.60
CA PRO A 351 -9.14 10.92 -16.52
C PRO A 351 -9.76 9.80 -15.70
N LYS A 352 -9.43 9.73 -14.40
CA LYS A 352 -10.01 8.80 -13.42
C LYS A 352 -10.27 7.39 -13.98
N PHE A 353 -9.28 6.48 -13.90
CA PHE A 353 -9.41 5.04 -14.17
C PHE A 353 -10.80 4.63 -14.73
N LYS A 354 -11.00 4.72 -16.04
CA LYS A 354 -12.18 4.14 -16.71
C LYS A 354 -12.07 2.61 -16.66
N VAL A 355 -12.12 2.06 -15.46
CA VAL A 355 -12.34 0.66 -15.23
C VAL A 355 -13.79 0.43 -15.60
N ASN A 356 -14.02 -0.37 -16.65
CA ASN A 356 -15.36 -0.81 -16.97
C ASN A 356 -15.89 -1.57 -15.76
N VAL A 357 -16.80 -0.94 -15.00
CA VAL A 357 -17.30 -1.45 -13.72
C VAL A 357 -17.97 -2.81 -13.93
N SER A 358 -18.76 -2.96 -15.00
CA SER A 358 -19.40 -4.23 -15.33
C SER A 358 -18.37 -5.35 -15.54
N LYS A 359 -17.30 -5.07 -16.29
CA LYS A 359 -16.22 -6.04 -16.54
C LYS A 359 -15.43 -6.34 -15.28
N LEU A 360 -15.11 -5.33 -14.48
CA LEU A 360 -14.45 -5.51 -13.17
C LEU A 360 -15.30 -6.42 -12.28
N LEU A 361 -16.61 -6.19 -12.19
CA LEU A 361 -17.51 -7.01 -11.39
C LEU A 361 -17.53 -8.46 -11.89
N THR A 362 -17.57 -8.70 -13.21
CA THR A 362 -17.49 -10.05 -13.76
C THR A 362 -16.16 -10.73 -13.42
N ASP A 363 -15.04 -10.04 -13.61
CA ASP A 363 -13.71 -10.60 -13.30
C ASP A 363 -13.53 -10.83 -11.78
N LEU A 364 -14.07 -9.94 -10.94
CA LEU A 364 -14.06 -10.10 -9.50
C LEU A 364 -14.89 -11.29 -9.05
N LYS A 365 -16.06 -11.55 -9.66
CA LYS A 365 -16.85 -12.76 -9.40
C LYS A 365 -16.02 -14.02 -9.65
N VAL A 366 -15.32 -14.10 -10.78
CA VAL A 366 -14.44 -15.24 -11.07
C VAL A 366 -13.34 -15.40 -10.02
N ILE A 367 -12.75 -14.31 -9.53
CA ILE A 367 -11.76 -14.35 -8.45
C ILE A 367 -12.40 -14.85 -7.14
N ILE A 368 -13.58 -14.32 -6.79
CA ILE A 368 -14.33 -14.69 -5.58
C ILE A 368 -14.73 -16.16 -5.64
N ASP A 369 -15.24 -16.66 -6.76
CA ASP A 369 -15.64 -18.06 -6.93
C ASP A 369 -14.42 -18.98 -6.71
N ARG A 370 -13.29 -18.66 -7.35
CA ARG A 370 -12.03 -19.41 -7.19
C ARG A 370 -11.50 -19.43 -5.76
N LEU A 371 -11.64 -18.32 -5.04
CA LEU A 371 -11.23 -18.23 -3.63
C LEU A 371 -12.23 -18.96 -2.71
N SER A 372 -13.52 -18.91 -3.02
CA SER A 372 -14.59 -19.57 -2.27
C SER A 372 -14.48 -21.09 -2.33
N TYR A 373 -14.09 -21.67 -3.48
CA TYR A 373 -13.82 -23.12 -3.56
C TYR A 373 -12.72 -23.59 -2.60
N GLY A 374 -11.77 -22.72 -2.23
CA GLY A 374 -10.76 -23.03 -1.20
C GLY A 374 -11.21 -22.78 0.24
N LEU A 375 -12.40 -22.21 0.46
CA LEU A 375 -12.96 -21.87 1.79
C LEU A 375 -14.07 -22.83 2.23
N ILE A 376 -14.68 -23.59 1.31
CA ILE A 376 -15.86 -24.44 1.59
C ILE A 376 -15.50 -25.74 2.35
N ASP A 377 -14.25 -26.19 2.36
CA ASP A 377 -13.81 -27.39 3.12
C ASP A 377 -13.75 -27.20 4.66
N GLY A 378 -14.25 -26.07 5.17
CA GLY A 378 -14.31 -25.76 6.60
C GLY A 378 -15.60 -26.14 7.32
N ASN A 379 -16.68 -26.47 6.60
CA ASN A 379 -17.95 -26.87 7.21
C ASN A 379 -18.54 -28.07 6.46
N SER A 380 -18.41 -29.25 7.07
CA SER A 380 -19.21 -30.41 6.72
C SER A 380 -20.70 -30.08 6.88
N HIS A 381 -21.47 -30.25 5.83
CA HIS A 381 -22.74 -30.94 5.95
C HIS A 381 -22.70 -32.14 5.01
N GLU A 382 -22.67 -33.30 5.64
CA GLU A 382 -23.17 -34.56 5.08
C GLU A 382 -24.59 -34.31 4.57
N GLU A 383 -24.84 -34.67 3.32
CA GLU A 383 -26.09 -35.28 2.91
C GLU A 383 -25.74 -36.26 1.79
N ASP A 384 -25.50 -37.50 2.22
CA ASP A 384 -25.65 -38.67 1.37
C ASP A 384 -27.11 -38.74 0.94
N GLU A 385 -27.38 -38.58 -0.36
CA GLU A 385 -28.52 -39.26 -0.98
C GLU A 385 -28.02 -40.04 -2.20
N HIS A 386 -27.83 -41.34 -1.95
CA HIS A 386 -27.94 -42.35 -2.99
C HIS A 386 -29.33 -42.30 -3.62
N GLY A 387 -29.37 -42.09 -4.93
CA GLY A 387 -30.54 -42.29 -5.76
C GLY A 387 -30.12 -42.70 -7.16
N GLU A 388 -30.29 -43.98 -7.47
CA GLU A 388 -30.27 -44.54 -8.83
C GLU A 388 -31.13 -43.68 -9.77
N ASN A 389 -30.64 -43.38 -11.00
CA ASN A 389 -31.20 -44.03 -12.19
C ASN A 389 -30.49 -43.63 -13.49
N ASP A 390 -30.18 -44.65 -14.29
CA ASP A 390 -30.27 -44.77 -15.75
C ASP A 390 -29.74 -43.69 -16.71
N GLY A 391 -28.89 -44.15 -17.62
CA GLY A 391 -28.90 -43.66 -19.00
C GLY A 391 -27.54 -43.49 -19.65
N LEU A 392 -26.91 -44.60 -20.04
CA LEU A 392 -26.07 -44.56 -21.25
C LEU A 392 -26.92 -44.05 -22.42
N PRO A 393 -26.29 -43.28 -23.33
CA PRO A 393 -26.37 -43.74 -24.71
C PRO A 393 -24.98 -43.76 -25.37
N ASP A 394 -24.84 -44.80 -26.18
CA ASP A 394 -23.75 -45.11 -27.10
C ASP A 394 -23.31 -43.90 -27.96
N ILE A 395 -21.99 -43.70 -28.09
CA ILE A 395 -21.15 -44.06 -29.25
C ILE A 395 -19.69 -43.79 -28.89
#